data_AF-A0A4Y4K6H7-F1
#
_entry.id   AF-A0A4Y4K6H7-F1
#
_cell.length_a   1.000
_cell.length_b   1.000
_cell.length_c   1.000
_cell.angle_alpha   90.00
_cell.angle_beta   90.00
_cell.angle_gamma   90.00
#
_symmetry.space_group_name_H-M   'P 1'
#
loop_
_entity.id
_entity.type
_entity.pdbx_description
1 polymer ?
#
loop_
_entity_poly.entity_id
_entity_poly.type
_entity_poly.pdbx_seq_one_letter_code
_entity_poly.pdbx_strand_id
1 'polypeptide(L)'
;MPAFGAPPGGVARVHGHHFPSGALTTMVTTLSPCWYCSGLVRQFGISRVVVGEAATFTGGHGWLAEHGVEIVVLDDAECVALMRDFTGRHPDLWNEDIGA
;
A
#
# COMPACT_ATOMS: atom_id res chain seq x y z
N MET A 1 20.70 3.40 11.99
CA MET A 1 19.22 3.34 12.12
C MET A 1 18.70 4.76 11.88
N PRO A 2 18.21 5.10 10.68
CA PRO A 2 17.51 6.37 10.49
C PRO A 2 16.05 6.19 10.93
N ALA A 3 15.56 7.18 11.68
CA ALA A 3 14.21 7.22 12.22
C ALA A 3 13.19 7.47 11.09
N PHE A 4 12.22 6.55 10.95
CA PHE A 4 10.97 6.80 10.22
C PHE A 4 10.10 7.75 11.05
N GLY A 5 10.39 9.05 10.98
CA GLY A 5 9.48 10.09 11.44
C GLY A 5 8.57 10.50 10.29
N ALA A 6 7.46 9.78 10.10
CA ALA A 6 6.41 10.22 9.19
C ALA A 6 5.67 11.42 9.81
N PRO A 7 5.56 12.58 9.14
CA PRO A 7 4.65 13.63 9.58
C PRO A 7 3.19 13.17 9.35
N PRO A 8 2.24 13.55 10.24
CA PRO A 8 0.83 13.19 10.06
C PRO A 8 0.30 13.87 8.79
N GLY A 9 -0.19 13.05 7.84
CA GLY A 9 -0.72 13.53 6.55
C GLY A 9 0.33 13.74 5.45
N GLY A 10 1.54 13.17 5.58
CA GLY A 10 2.63 13.35 4.62
C GLY A 10 2.61 12.38 3.45
N VAL A 11 2.35 12.88 2.24
CA VAL A 11 2.66 12.17 0.98
C VAL A 11 4.14 11.78 0.99
N ALA A 12 4.45 10.49 1.06
CA ALA A 12 5.82 10.01 0.94
C ALA A 12 6.30 10.19 -0.52
N ARG A 13 6.73 11.40 -0.87
CA ARG A 13 7.38 11.67 -2.16
C ARG A 13 8.79 11.09 -2.15
N VAL A 14 8.91 9.82 -2.51
CA VAL A 14 10.19 9.22 -2.86
C VAL A 14 10.64 9.82 -4.20
N HIS A 15 11.63 10.71 -4.16
CA HIS A 15 12.21 11.29 -5.37
C HIS A 15 13.06 10.24 -6.10
N GLY A 16 12.68 9.95 -7.35
CA GLY A 16 13.63 9.77 -8.46
C GLY A 16 14.12 8.36 -8.75
N HIS A 17 13.27 7.53 -9.37
CA HIS A 17 13.72 6.52 -10.34
C HIS A 17 12.94 6.70 -11.64
N HIS A 18 13.66 6.95 -12.73
CA HIS A 18 13.12 7.08 -14.08
C HIS A 18 12.59 5.72 -14.54
N PHE A 19 11.27 5.50 -14.44
CA PHE A 19 10.63 4.37 -15.10
C PHE A 19 10.61 4.64 -16.62
N PRO A 20 11.07 3.67 -17.45
CA PRO A 20 11.02 3.83 -18.89
C PRO A 20 9.56 3.96 -19.35
N SER A 21 9.39 4.75 -20.40
CA SER A 21 8.14 5.29 -20.98
C SER A 21 7.08 4.25 -21.38
N GLY A 22 6.49 3.58 -20.39
CA GLY A 22 5.23 2.84 -20.45
C GLY A 22 4.16 3.54 -19.60
N ALA A 23 2.89 3.38 -19.94
CA ALA A 23 1.76 4.16 -19.41
C ALA A 23 1.83 4.40 -17.88
N LEU A 24 1.62 5.65 -17.48
CA LEU A 24 1.56 6.10 -16.08
C LEU A 24 0.29 5.58 -15.39
N THR A 25 0.23 4.28 -15.15
CA THR A 25 -0.90 3.64 -14.45
C THR A 25 -0.80 3.92 -12.96
N THR A 26 -1.90 4.42 -12.39
CA THR A 26 -2.09 4.55 -10.94
C THR A 26 -3.06 3.47 -10.46
N MET A 27 -2.61 2.63 -9.54
CA MET A 27 -3.47 1.70 -8.81
C MET A 27 -3.98 2.39 -7.56
N VAL A 28 -5.26 2.20 -7.24
CA VAL A 28 -5.87 2.68 -5.99
C VAL A 28 -6.41 1.46 -5.26
N THR A 29 -6.08 1.34 -3.97
CA THR A 29 -6.51 0.25 -3.10
C THR A 29 -6.95 0.82 -1.76
N THR A 30 -7.98 0.24 -1.16
CA THR A 30 -8.47 0.64 0.18
C THR A 30 -7.48 0.28 1.27
N LEU A 31 -6.79 -0.86 1.14
CA LEU A 31 -5.84 -1.40 2.11
C LEU A 31 -4.45 -1.53 1.50
N SER A 32 -3.41 -1.43 2.35
CA SER A 32 -2.03 -1.73 1.98
C SER A 32 -1.92 -3.06 1.20
N PRO A 33 -1.28 -3.09 0.01
CA PRO A 33 -1.09 -4.32 -0.74
C PRO A 33 -0.25 -5.34 0.05
N CYS A 34 -0.67 -6.60 0.05
CA CYS A 34 0.13 -7.72 0.55
C CYS A 34 1.36 -7.98 -0.36
N TRP A 35 2.21 -8.94 -0.01
CA TRP A 35 3.40 -9.27 -0.81
C TRP A 35 3.07 -9.77 -2.22
N TYR A 36 2.00 -10.55 -2.35
CA TYR A 36 1.54 -11.03 -3.66
C TYR A 36 1.12 -9.86 -4.57
N CYS A 37 0.24 -8.97 -4.07
CA CYS A 37 -0.18 -7.78 -4.79
C CYS A 37 1.00 -6.85 -5.13
N SER A 38 1.95 -6.69 -4.21
CA SER A 38 3.16 -5.89 -4.42
C SER A 38 4.04 -6.47 -5.53
N GLY A 39 4.16 -7.79 -5.61
CA GLY A 39 4.83 -8.46 -6.73
C GLY A 39 4.20 -8.12 -8.09
N LEU A 40 2.86 -8.13 -8.16
CA LEU A 40 2.12 -7.80 -9.38
C LEU A 40 2.27 -6.33 -9.79
N VAL A 41 2.26 -5.40 -8.82
CA VAL A 41 2.52 -3.98 -9.08
C VAL A 41 3.83 -3.80 -9.85
N ARG A 42 4.90 -4.50 -9.44
CA ARG A 42 6.19 -4.46 -10.15
C ARG A 42 6.17 -5.23 -11.47
N GLN A 43 5.58 -6.41 -11.49
CA GLN A 43 5.48 -7.26 -12.69
C GLN A 43 4.84 -6.50 -13.86
N PHE A 44 3.81 -5.70 -13.58
CA PHE A 44 3.09 -4.93 -14.59
C PHE A 44 3.60 -3.49 -14.76
N GLY A 45 4.65 -3.09 -14.04
CA GLY A 45 5.22 -1.75 -14.15
C GLY A 45 4.27 -0.63 -13.71
N ILE A 46 3.45 -0.87 -12.68
CA ILE A 46 2.57 0.15 -12.13
C ILE A 46 3.41 1.22 -11.42
N SER A 47 3.33 2.44 -11.94
CA SER A 47 4.19 3.55 -11.52
C SER A 47 3.80 4.19 -10.19
N ARG A 48 2.51 4.12 -9.80
CA ARG A 48 1.97 4.75 -8.59
C ARG A 48 0.92 3.86 -7.93
N VAL A 49 0.94 3.80 -6.60
CA VAL A 49 -0.12 3.18 -5.79
C VAL A 49 -0.62 4.17 -4.74
N VAL A 50 -1.93 4.42 -4.74
CA VAL A 50 -2.64 5.14 -3.69
C VAL A 50 -3.29 4.12 -2.77
N VAL A 51 -3.00 4.22 -1.47
CA VAL A 51 -3.43 3.31 -0.42
C VAL A 51 -4.36 4.07 0.52
N GLY A 52 -5.57 3.57 0.72
CA GLY A 52 -6.53 4.14 1.66
C GLY A 52 -5.98 4.12 3.08
N GLU A 53 -5.59 2.95 3.57
CA GLU A 53 -5.01 2.79 4.90
C GLU A 53 -3.99 1.63 5.00
N ALA A 54 -3.13 1.69 6.03
CA ALA A 54 -2.12 0.67 6.32
C ALA A 54 -2.06 0.27 7.80
N ALA A 55 -2.98 0.78 8.63
CA ALA A 55 -2.96 0.59 10.08
C ALA A 55 -3.53 -0.77 10.50
N THR A 56 -4.55 -1.27 9.79
CA THR A 56 -5.16 -2.58 10.13
C THR A 56 -4.34 -3.74 9.61
N PHE A 57 -3.65 -3.54 8.49
CA PHE A 57 -2.70 -4.48 7.91
C PHE A 57 -1.63 -3.72 7.11
N THR A 58 -0.37 -4.10 7.31
CA THR A 58 0.77 -3.57 6.57
C THR A 58 1.43 -4.72 5.81
N GLY A 59 1.45 -4.59 4.48
CA GLY A 59 2.09 -5.52 3.57
C GLY A 59 3.37 -4.96 2.94
N GLY A 60 3.46 -5.02 1.61
CA GLY A 60 4.67 -4.73 0.85
C GLY A 60 4.81 -3.31 0.28
N HIS A 61 3.95 -2.35 0.65
CA HIS A 61 3.99 -1.01 0.04
C HIS A 61 5.28 -0.24 0.34
N GLY A 62 5.91 -0.44 1.51
CA GLY A 62 7.22 0.15 1.80
C GLY A 62 8.30 -0.35 0.83
N TRP A 63 8.30 -1.65 0.53
CA TRP A 63 9.22 -2.25 -0.44
C TRP A 63 8.99 -1.74 -1.86
N LEU A 64 7.73 -1.49 -2.25
CA LEU A 64 7.42 -0.85 -3.53
C LEU A 64 8.05 0.55 -3.64
N ALA A 65 7.95 1.34 -2.57
CA ALA A 65 8.55 2.67 -2.49
C ALA A 65 10.09 2.62 -2.65
N GLU A 66 10.74 1.67 -1.98
CA GLU A 66 12.19 1.41 -2.14
C GLU A 66 12.58 1.04 -3.58
N HIS A 67 11.65 0.49 -4.37
CA HIS A 67 11.87 0.07 -5.75
C HIS A 67 11.30 1.05 -6.79
N GLY A 68 11.10 2.32 -6.39
CA GLY A 68 10.79 3.41 -7.31
C GLY A 68 9.32 3.58 -7.67
N VAL A 69 8.41 2.82 -7.04
CA VAL A 69 6.96 3.06 -7.18
C VAL A 69 6.56 4.22 -6.28
N GLU A 70 5.79 5.17 -6.78
CA GLU A 70 5.26 6.25 -5.95
C GLU A 70 4.13 5.73 -5.05
N ILE A 71 4.29 5.86 -3.74
CA ILE A 71 3.30 5.41 -2.76
C ILE A 71 2.68 6.60 -2.04
N VAL A 72 1.35 6.65 -2.03
CA VAL A 72 0.57 7.64 -1.27
C VAL A 72 -0.33 6.89 -0.30
N VAL A 73 -0.12 7.08 1.00
CA VAL A 73 -1.02 6.56 2.04
C VAL A 73 -1.91 7.70 2.50
N LEU A 74 -3.23 7.51 2.44
CA LEU A 74 -4.21 8.55 2.74
C LEU A 74 -4.60 8.62 4.21
N ASP A 75 -4.35 7.55 4.98
CA ASP A 75 -4.84 7.38 6.36
C ASP A 75 -6.36 7.60 6.45
N ASP A 76 -7.10 7.07 5.47
CA ASP A 76 -8.53 7.27 5.30
C ASP A 76 -9.32 6.54 6.41
N ALA A 77 -10.08 7.31 7.18
CA ALA A 77 -10.82 6.79 8.33
C ALA A 77 -11.96 5.83 7.93
N GLU A 78 -12.54 5.98 6.74
CA GLU A 78 -13.58 5.08 6.25
C GLU A 78 -12.98 3.73 5.85
N CYS A 79 -11.80 3.73 5.21
CA CYS A 79 -11.05 2.51 4.90
C CYS A 79 -10.65 1.75 6.18
N VAL A 80 -10.17 2.47 7.21
CA VAL A 80 -9.82 1.86 8.50
C VAL A 80 -11.06 1.26 9.18
N ALA A 81 -12.17 1.99 9.20
CA ALA A 81 -13.42 1.51 9.80
C ALA A 81 -13.93 0.26 9.07
N LEU A 82 -13.91 0.27 7.74
CA LEU A 82 -14.30 -0.86 6.89
C LEU A 82 -13.48 -2.12 7.21
N MET A 83 -12.15 -2.00 7.25
CA MET A 83 -11.29 -3.16 7.50
C MET A 83 -11.38 -3.66 8.95
N ARG A 84 -11.49 -2.77 9.95
CA ARG A 84 -11.69 -3.18 11.35
C ARG A 84 -13.00 -3.95 11.55
N ASP A 85 -14.07 -3.46 10.93
CA ASP A 85 -15.39 -4.08 11.05
C ASP A 85 -15.42 -5.45 10.35
N PHE A 86 -14.87 -5.56 9.14
CA PHE A 86 -14.77 -6.84 8.42
C PHE A 86 -13.93 -7.88 9.18
N THR A 87 -12.71 -7.52 9.58
CA THR A 87 -11.78 -8.45 10.26
C THR A 87 -12.27 -8.86 11.65
N GLY A 88 -13.00 -7.98 12.35
CA GLY A 88 -13.65 -8.31 13.62
C GLY A 88 -14.85 -9.25 13.46
N ARG A 89 -15.64 -9.09 12.38
CA ARG A 89 -16.82 -9.93 12.11
C ARG A 89 -16.49 -11.27 11.46
N HIS A 90 -15.40 -11.35 10.69
CA HIS A 90 -15.03 -12.53 9.90
C HIS A 90 -13.53 -12.86 10.01
N PRO A 91 -13.00 -13.15 11.21
CA PRO A 91 -11.57 -13.35 11.42
C PRO A 91 -11.01 -14.56 10.65
N ASP A 92 -11.78 -15.66 10.53
CA ASP A 92 -11.31 -16.86 9.82
C ASP A 92 -11.15 -16.61 8.32
N LEU A 93 -12.08 -15.87 7.72
CA LEU A 93 -12.00 -15.47 6.31
C LEU A 93 -10.87 -14.49 6.07
N TRP A 94 -10.64 -13.57 7.01
CA TRP A 94 -9.51 -12.66 6.92
C TRP A 94 -8.18 -13.42 6.99
N ASN A 95 -8.04 -14.37 7.93
CA ASN A 95 -6.84 -15.18 8.06
C ASN A 95 -6.59 -16.04 6.81
N GLU A 96 -7.65 -16.57 6.18
CA GLU A 96 -7.57 -17.25 4.88
C GLU A 96 -7.01 -16.31 3.79
N ASP A 97 -7.55 -15.09 3.67
CA ASP A 97 -7.17 -14.12 2.63
C ASP A 97 -5.70 -13.70 2.73
N ILE A 98 -5.19 -13.51 3.95
CA ILE A 98 -3.77 -13.15 4.17
C ILE A 98 -2.83 -14.34 4.33
N GLY A 99 -3.37 -15.57 4.40
CA GLY A 99 -2.61 -16.79 4.62
C GLY A 99 -1.90 -16.86 5.99
N ALA A 100 -2.58 -16.42 7.05
CA ALA A 100 -2.08 -16.42 8.43
C ALA A 100 -2.14 -17.79 9.11
#